data_AF-A0A9X4LL81-F1
#
_entry.id   AF-A0A9X4LL81-F1
#
_cell.length_a   1.000
_cell.length_b   1.000
_cell.length_c   1.000
_cell.angle_alpha   90.00
_cell.angle_beta   90.00
_cell.angle_gamma   90.00
#
_symmetry.space_group_name_H-M   'P 1'
#
loop_
_entity.id
_entity.type
_entity.pdbx_description
1 polymer ?
#
loop_
_entity_poly.entity_id
_entity_poly.type
_entity_poly.pdbx_seq_one_letter_code
_entity_poly.pdbx_strand_id
1 'polypeptide(L)'
;MQAEDRLDVERLGGLAGMGGPGGHIRSTGQLLGRDLRAADREHLAALFAGAAPPAEPRGAADGFRYRLALHRPGAAAPTVIEVPEAAVPASVRDCVNDELI
;
A
#
# COMPACT_ATOMS: atom_id res chain seq x y z
N MET A 1 12.19 7.13 -2.35
CA MET A 1 11.69 6.37 -3.50
C MET A 1 12.17 7.06 -4.76
N GLN A 2 12.74 6.31 -5.69
CA GLN A 2 13.29 6.78 -6.96
C GLN A 2 12.28 6.63 -8.10
N ALA A 3 12.52 7.28 -9.24
CA ALA A 3 11.61 7.26 -10.39
C ALA A 3 11.43 5.87 -11.02
N GLU A 4 12.46 5.03 -10.92
CA GLU A 4 12.51 3.67 -11.48
C GLU A 4 12.00 2.60 -10.51
N ASP A 5 11.73 2.97 -9.25
CA ASP A 5 11.18 2.05 -8.27
C ASP A 5 9.74 1.68 -8.64
N ARG A 6 9.36 0.42 -8.44
CA ARG A 6 7.98 -0.05 -8.58
C ARG A 6 7.38 -0.28 -7.20
N LEU A 7 6.17 0.21 -6.99
CA LEU A 7 5.39 0.02 -5.77
C LEU A 7 4.16 -0.82 -6.09
N ASP A 8 4.12 -2.01 -5.51
CA ASP A 8 2.92 -2.85 -5.48
C ASP A 8 2.14 -2.55 -4.20
N VAL A 9 0.83 -2.36 -4.33
CA VAL A 9 -0.07 -1.88 -3.28
C VAL A 9 -1.21 -2.89 -3.15
N GLU A 10 -1.40 -3.43 -1.96
CA GLU A 10 -2.47 -4.38 -1.65
C GLU A 10 -3.28 -3.83 -0.48
N ARG A 11 -4.60 -3.70 -0.64
CA ARG A 11 -5.51 -3.30 0.44
C ARG A 11 -6.02 -4.54 1.16
N LEU A 12 -5.78 -4.59 2.46
CA LEU A 12 -6.13 -5.66 3.40
C LEU A 12 -7.28 -5.20 4.32
N GLY A 13 -8.27 -6.05 4.57
CA GLY A 13 -9.45 -5.70 5.38
C GLY A 13 -10.64 -5.17 4.56
N GLY A 14 -11.80 -4.97 5.20
CA GLY A 14 -13.09 -4.69 4.55
C GLY A 14 -13.64 -5.85 3.71
N LEU A 15 -14.50 -5.59 2.71
CA LEU A 15 -15.14 -6.61 1.87
C LEU A 15 -14.15 -7.58 1.18
N ALA A 16 -12.86 -7.24 1.10
CA ALA A 16 -11.77 -8.13 0.67
C ALA A 16 -11.54 -9.34 1.62
N GLY A 17 -12.22 -9.38 2.77
CA GLY A 17 -12.37 -10.56 3.64
C GLY A 17 -13.83 -11.02 3.84
N MET A 18 -14.81 -10.36 3.23
CA MET A 18 -16.22 -10.79 3.18
C MET A 18 -16.49 -11.68 1.96
N GLY A 19 -15.46 -12.34 1.45
CA GLY A 19 -15.63 -13.54 0.69
C GLY A 19 -15.84 -14.69 1.67
N GLY A 20 -17.08 -15.13 1.86
CA GLY A 20 -17.32 -16.50 2.34
C GLY A 20 -16.53 -17.52 1.49
N PRO A 21 -16.49 -18.80 1.86
CA PRO A 21 -15.74 -19.81 1.10
C PRO A 21 -16.06 -19.71 -0.41
N GLY A 22 -15.11 -19.23 -1.21
CA GLY A 22 -15.27 -18.95 -2.65
C GLY A 22 -15.44 -17.47 -3.05
N GLY A 23 -15.14 -16.49 -2.20
CA GLY A 23 -15.11 -15.07 -2.57
C GLY A 23 -13.75 -14.63 -3.09
N HIS A 24 -13.71 -14.38 -4.39
CA HIS A 24 -12.51 -14.11 -5.16
C HIS A 24 -12.33 -12.61 -5.42
N ILE A 25 -12.12 -11.75 -4.42
CA ILE A 25 -11.85 -10.32 -4.69
C ILE A 25 -10.50 -9.93 -4.09
N ARG A 26 -9.58 -9.44 -4.94
CA ARG A 26 -8.32 -8.84 -4.51
C ARG A 26 -8.31 -7.36 -4.85
N SER A 27 -8.03 -6.54 -3.85
CA SER A 27 -7.83 -5.11 -4.01
C SER A 27 -6.34 -4.82 -4.21
N THR A 28 -5.88 -4.72 -5.46
CA THR A 28 -4.46 -4.49 -5.80
C THR A 28 -4.26 -3.29 -6.73
N GLY A 29 -3.09 -2.66 -6.63
CA GLY A 29 -2.66 -1.56 -7.49
C GLY A 29 -1.15 -1.57 -7.67
N GLN A 30 -0.66 -0.95 -8.75
CA GLN A 30 0.77 -0.84 -9.03
C GLN A 30 1.10 0.55 -9.57
N LEU A 31 2.16 1.16 -9.04
CA LEU A 31 2.66 2.46 -9.45
C LEU A 31 4.17 2.40 -9.69
N LEU A 32 4.64 3.21 -10.64
CA LEU A 32 6.07 3.51 -10.75
C LEU A 32 6.38 4.82 -10.04
N GLY A 33 7.59 4.96 -9.52
CA GLY A 33 8.01 6.16 -8.81
C GLY A 33 7.89 7.44 -9.66
N ARG A 34 8.00 7.33 -10.98
CA ARG A 34 7.77 8.45 -11.91
C ARG A 34 6.31 8.92 -11.99
N ASP A 35 5.35 8.03 -11.72
CA ASP A 35 3.91 8.34 -11.73
C ASP A 35 3.46 8.98 -10.42
N LEU A 36 4.30 8.89 -9.38
CA LEU A 36 4.08 9.51 -8.08
C LEU A 36 4.60 10.96 -8.05
N ARG A 37 3.82 11.81 -7.38
CA ARG A 37 4.24 13.18 -7.06
C ARG A 37 5.47 13.15 -6.14
N ALA A 38 6.27 14.21 -6.16
CA ALA A 38 7.47 14.29 -5.33
C ALA A 38 7.15 14.15 -3.83
N ALA A 39 6.08 14.81 -3.35
CA ALA A 39 5.62 14.69 -1.97
C ALA A 39 5.22 13.24 -1.60
N ASP A 40 4.52 12.53 -2.49
CA ASP A 40 4.13 11.14 -2.25
C ASP A 40 5.36 10.23 -2.21
N ARG A 41 6.35 10.47 -3.09
CA ARG A 41 7.63 9.73 -3.09
C ARG A 41 8.43 9.92 -1.81
N GLU A 42 8.48 11.14 -1.27
CA GLU A 42 9.18 11.43 -0.01
C GLU A 42 8.47 10.80 1.17
N HIS A 43 7.14 10.90 1.23
CA HIS A 43 6.33 10.27 2.28
C HIS A 43 6.51 8.74 2.30
N LEU A 44 6.42 8.09 1.14
CA LEU A 44 6.67 6.65 1.02
C LEU A 44 8.11 6.29 1.40
N ALA A 45 9.10 7.10 1.00
CA ALA A 45 10.48 6.89 1.40
C ALA A 45 10.65 6.88 2.93
N ALA A 46 9.98 7.80 3.63
CA ALA A 46 10.00 7.86 5.09
C ALA A 46 9.37 6.62 5.73
N LEU A 47 8.21 6.16 5.21
CA LEU A 47 7.57 4.93 5.69
C LEU A 47 8.50 3.71 5.54
N PHE A 48 9.12 3.53 4.37
CA PHE A 48 10.06 2.43 4.13
C PHE A 48 11.39 2.56 4.90
N ALA A 49 11.73 3.77 5.39
CA ALA A 49 12.86 3.99 6.28
C ALA A 49 12.53 3.70 7.76
N GLY A 50 11.29 3.29 8.07
CA GLY A 50 10.85 2.99 9.42
C GLY A 50 10.39 4.22 10.22
N ALA A 51 10.08 5.33 9.55
CA ALA A 51 9.38 6.43 10.21
C ALA A 51 8.04 5.90 10.74
N ALA A 52 7.78 6.13 12.03
CA ALA A 52 6.56 5.64 12.66
C ALA A 52 5.35 6.25 11.93
N PRO A 53 4.41 5.42 11.44
CA PRO A 53 3.16 5.96 10.92
C PRO A 53 2.44 6.72 12.03
N PRO A 54 1.60 7.70 11.71
CA PRO A 54 0.74 8.34 12.70
C PRO A 54 -0.01 7.26 13.49
N ALA A 55 0.00 7.37 14.82
CA ALA A 55 -0.64 6.40 15.69
C ALA A 55 -2.12 6.25 15.30
N GLU A 56 -2.57 5.01 15.09
CA GLU A 56 -3.98 4.76 14.81
C GLU A 56 -4.84 5.31 15.95
N PRO A 57 -5.96 5.99 15.66
CA PRO A 57 -6.87 6.45 16.70
C PRO A 57 -7.34 5.25 17.52
N ARG A 58 -7.12 5.33 18.83
CA ARG A 58 -7.44 4.28 19.80
C ARG A 58 -8.95 4.01 19.79
N GLY A 59 -9.37 2.94 19.11
CA GLY A 59 -10.78 2.58 18.93
C GLY A 59 -11.26 2.47 17.47
N ALA A 60 -10.37 2.61 16.48
CA ALA A 60 -10.70 2.28 15.09
C ALA A 60 -10.91 0.76 14.94
N ALA A 61 -12.15 0.32 15.13
CA ALA A 61 -12.57 -1.03 14.75
C ALA A 61 -12.36 -1.20 13.23
N ASP A 62 -11.63 -2.24 12.84
CA ASP A 62 -11.57 -2.81 11.48
C ASP A 62 -11.30 -1.82 10.32
N GLY A 63 -10.38 -0.88 10.52
CA GLY A 63 -9.87 -0.04 9.42
C GLY A 63 -9.11 -0.87 8.37
N PHE A 64 -9.14 -0.44 7.10
CA PHE A 64 -8.32 -1.06 6.06
C PHE A 64 -6.83 -0.89 6.39
N ARG A 65 -6.06 -1.96 6.18
CA ARG A 65 -4.60 -1.93 6.17
C ARG A 65 -4.12 -1.98 4.74
N TYR A 66 -2.92 -1.51 4.49
CA TYR A 66 -2.30 -1.59 3.19
C TYR A 66 -0.94 -2.26 3.32
N ARG A 67 -0.71 -3.26 2.48
CA ARG A 67 0.60 -3.86 2.30
C ARG A 67 1.25 -3.22 1.08
N LEU A 68 2.40 -2.60 1.33
CA LEU A 68 3.18 -1.87 0.34
C LEU A 68 4.46 -2.65 0.07
N ALA A 69 4.69 -3.05 -1.18
CA ALA A 69 5.89 -3.75 -1.62
C ALA A 69 6.69 -2.88 -2.59
N LEU A 70 7.86 -2.43 -2.15
CA LEU A 70 8.77 -1.61 -2.94
C LEU A 70 9.83 -2.49 -3.62
N HIS A 71 9.76 -2.54 -4.93
CA HIS A 71 10.74 -3.18 -5.81
C HIS A 71 11.74 -2.12 -6.29
N ARG A 72 13.01 -2.32 -5.96
CA ARG A 72 14.11 -1.49 -6.45
C ARG A 72 14.87 -2.21 -7.56
N PRO A 73 15.27 -1.52 -8.64
CA PRO A 73 16.14 -2.10 -9.66
C PRO A 73 17.41 -2.69 -9.02
N GLY A 74 17.73 -3.94 -9.34
CA GLY A 74 18.91 -4.64 -8.82
C GLY A 74 18.77 -5.23 -7.40
N ALA A 75 17.64 -5.06 -6.72
CA ALA A 75 17.37 -5.76 -5.46
C ALA A 75 16.78 -7.16 -5.73
N ALA A 76 17.27 -8.17 -5.01
CA ALA A 76 16.81 -9.55 -5.16
C ALA A 76 15.38 -9.78 -4.66
N ALA A 77 14.91 -8.97 -3.70
CA ALA A 77 13.57 -9.07 -3.12
C ALA A 77 13.00 -7.67 -2.85
N PRO A 78 11.67 -7.49 -2.91
CA PRO A 78 11.04 -6.24 -2.52
C PRO A 78 11.15 -6.00 -1.02
N THR A 79 11.20 -4.73 -0.64
CA THR A 79 10.98 -4.33 0.76
C THR A 79 9.49 -4.22 0.99
N VAL A 80 8.95 -4.92 1.98
CA VAL A 80 7.50 -4.97 2.25
C VAL A 80 7.22 -4.36 3.62
N ILE A 81 6.24 -3.48 3.69
CA ILE A 81 5.71 -2.92 4.93
C ILE A 81 4.19 -3.01 4.95
N GLU A 82 3.62 -3.15 6.13
CA GLU A 82 2.17 -3.05 6.36
C GLU A 82 1.89 -1.81 7.17
N VAL A 83 0.98 -0.98 6.69
CA VAL A 83 0.66 0.31 7.29
C VAL A 83 -0.86 0.51 7.34
N PRO A 84 -1.36 1.30 8.31
CA PRO A 84 -2.78 1.65 8.33
C PRO A 84 -3.13 2.56 7.16
N GLU A 85 -4.39 2.53 6.73
CA GLU A 85 -4.91 3.39 5.64
C GLU A 85 -4.58 4.88 5.82
N ALA A 86 -4.56 5.38 7.06
CA ALA A 86 -4.26 6.77 7.38
C ALA A 86 -2.80 7.17 7.08
N ALA A 87 -1.88 6.21 7.03
CA ALA A 87 -0.48 6.46 6.72
C ALA A 87 -0.20 6.46 5.21
N VAL A 88 -1.14 5.98 4.39
CA VAL A 88 -0.96 5.84 2.95
C VAL A 88 -1.44 7.10 2.22
N PRO A 89 -0.63 7.70 1.32
CA PRO A 89 -1.07 8.84 0.52
C PRO A 89 -2.30 8.50 -0.33
N ALA A 90 -3.23 9.44 -0.46
CA ALA A 90 -4.48 9.23 -1.21
C ALA A 90 -4.23 8.76 -2.65
N SER A 91 -3.27 9.37 -3.35
CA SER A 91 -2.90 8.99 -4.72
C SER A 91 -2.56 7.50 -4.88
N VAL A 92 -1.95 6.87 -3.86
CA VAL A 92 -1.60 5.44 -3.92
C VAL A 92 -2.76 4.55 -3.48
N ARG A 93 -3.65 5.02 -2.59
CA ARG A 93 -4.90 4.31 -2.27
C ARG A 93 -5.83 4.27 -3.50
N ASP A 94 -5.93 5.38 -4.22
CA ASP A 94 -6.77 5.52 -5.42
C ASP A 94 -6.29 4.66 -6.60
N CYS A 95 -5.04 4.17 -6.56
CA CYS A 95 -4.51 3.23 -7.55
C CYS A 95 -5.02 1.79 -7.34
N VAL A 96 -5.54 1.47 -6.16
CA VAL A 96 -6.03 0.12 -5.85
C VAL A 96 -7.37 -0.11 -6.51
N ASN A 97 -7.44 -1.16 -7.34
CA ASN A 97 -8.67 -1.59 -7.99
C ASN A 97 -9.11 -2.94 -7.43
N ASP A 98 -10.42 -3.13 -7.31
CA ASP A 98 -11.02 -4.39 -6.90
C ASP A 98 -11.13 -5.32 -8.11
N GLU A 99 -10.31 -6.37 -8.15
CA GLU A 99 -10.31 -7.39 -9.19
C GLU A 99 -10.98 -8.68 -8.71
N LEU A 100 -11.86 -9.25 -9.54
CA LEU A 100 -12.48 -10.55 -9.31
C LEU A 100 -11.53 -11.67 -9.81
N ILE A 101 -11.18 -12.64 -8.96
CA ILE A 101 -10.30 -13.79 -9.27
C ILE A 101 -11.05 -15.13 -9.38
#